data_AF-A0A2N7RIK8-F1
#
_entry.id   AF-A0A2N7RIK8-F1
#
_cell.length_a   1.000
_cell.length_b   1.000
_cell.length_c   1.000
_cell.angle_alpha   90.00
_cell.angle_beta   90.00
_cell.angle_gamma   90.00
#
_symmetry.space_group_name_H-M   'P 1'
#
loop_
_entity.id
_entity.type
_entity.pdbx_description
1 polymer ?
#
loop_
_entity_poly.entity_id
_entity_poly.type
_entity_poly.pdbx_seq_one_letter_code
_entity_poly.pdbx_strand_id
1 'polypeptide(L)'
;MSQLEKIYGVHAVEALLRHHPKRVKQIWLAESRNDPRVQTLVELANENRVQVGQAERREMDAWVEGVHQGVVADVSPSQVWGEAMLDELLDRTEGAPLLLVLDGVTDPHNLGACLRSADAAGALAVIVPKDKSATLTPVVRKVACGAAEVIPLVAVTNLARTLEKLQQRGLWVVGTAGEAEVSIYDQDLTGPTILIMGAEGKGMRRLTREHCDYLVTLPMAGSVSSLNVSVATGVCLFEAQRQRGAKAKAAAKKS
;
A
#
# COMPACT_ATOMS: atom_id res chain seq x y z
N MET A 1 21.16 -16.62 10.58
CA MET A 1 20.18 -16.82 9.50
C MET A 1 18.89 -16.16 9.95
N SER A 2 18.33 -15.21 9.19
CA SER A 2 17.04 -14.62 9.56
C SER A 2 15.97 -15.71 9.53
N GLN A 3 15.15 -15.80 10.58
CA GLN A 3 14.03 -16.73 10.62
C GLN A 3 13.06 -16.39 9.48
N LEU A 4 12.66 -17.39 8.69
CA LEU A 4 11.69 -17.20 7.61
C LEU A 4 10.30 -16.96 8.22
N GLU A 5 9.54 -16.06 7.60
CA GLU A 5 8.13 -15.82 7.92
C GLU A 5 7.24 -16.70 7.04
N LYS A 6 6.02 -16.98 7.53
CA LYS A 6 5.02 -17.74 6.77
C LYS A 6 3.91 -16.81 6.31
N ILE A 7 3.67 -16.82 5.01
CA ILE A 7 2.55 -16.12 4.37
C ILE A 7 1.63 -17.16 3.76
N TYR A 8 0.32 -16.94 3.80
CA TYR A 8 -0.66 -17.95 3.40
C TYR A 8 -1.85 -17.35 2.65
N GLY A 9 -2.52 -18.20 1.89
CA GLY A 9 -3.61 -17.81 0.98
C GLY A 9 -3.09 -17.50 -0.43
N VAL A 10 -3.89 -17.89 -1.42
CA VAL A 10 -3.50 -17.86 -2.84
C VAL A 10 -3.10 -16.45 -3.29
N HIS A 11 -3.94 -15.45 -2.99
CA HIS A 11 -3.72 -14.06 -3.43
C HIS A 11 -2.45 -13.45 -2.84
N ALA A 12 -2.17 -13.69 -1.55
CA ALA A 12 -1.02 -13.10 -0.89
C ALA A 12 0.29 -13.67 -1.44
N VAL A 13 0.34 -14.99 -1.68
CA VAL A 13 1.53 -15.65 -2.24
C VAL A 13 1.71 -15.29 -3.72
N GLU A 14 0.62 -15.22 -4.49
CA GLU A 14 0.67 -14.79 -5.89
C GLU A 14 1.20 -13.35 -6.01
N ALA A 15 0.63 -12.42 -5.24
CA ALA A 15 1.06 -11.02 -5.25
C ALA A 15 2.54 -10.89 -4.87
N LEU A 16 2.99 -11.64 -3.85
CA LEU A 16 4.39 -11.64 -3.46
C LEU A 16 5.31 -12.21 -4.55
N LEU A 17 4.91 -13.27 -5.26
CA LEU A 17 5.67 -13.81 -6.40
C LEU A 17 5.74 -12.82 -7.57
N ARG A 18 4.66 -12.08 -7.85
CA ARG A 18 4.64 -11.09 -8.95
C ARG A 18 5.54 -9.89 -8.67
N HIS A 19 5.51 -9.39 -7.44
CA HIS A 19 6.18 -8.13 -7.09
C HIS A 19 7.55 -8.31 -6.43
N HIS A 20 7.72 -9.35 -5.61
CA HIS A 20 8.94 -9.59 -4.82
C HIS A 20 9.36 -11.07 -4.84
N PRO A 21 9.57 -11.69 -6.02
CA PRO A 21 9.84 -13.13 -6.14
C PRO A 21 11.05 -13.60 -5.32
N LYS A 22 12.08 -12.75 -5.19
CA LYS A 22 13.30 -13.05 -4.41
C LYS A 22 13.05 -13.25 -2.92
N ARG A 23 11.93 -12.74 -2.38
CA ARG A 23 11.54 -12.94 -0.98
C ARG A 23 10.98 -14.34 -0.75
N VAL A 24 10.34 -14.93 -1.76
CA VAL A 24 9.74 -16.26 -1.65
C VAL A 24 10.83 -17.31 -1.74
N LYS A 25 10.99 -18.12 -0.69
CA LYS A 25 12.01 -19.17 -0.61
C LYS A 25 11.44 -20.51 -1.04
N GLN A 26 10.22 -20.81 -0.59
CA GLN A 26 9.54 -22.04 -0.90
C GLN A 26 8.03 -21.85 -0.78
N ILE A 27 7.27 -22.54 -1.61
CA ILE A 27 5.81 -22.61 -1.55
C ILE A 27 5.42 -24.04 -1.20
N TRP A 28 4.45 -24.20 -0.32
CA TRP A 28 3.84 -25.45 0.08
C TRP A 28 2.38 -25.45 -0.32
N LEU A 29 1.99 -26.49 -1.04
CA LEU A 29 0.62 -26.72 -1.45
C LEU A 29 0.04 -27.89 -0.67
N ALA A 30 -1.20 -27.72 -0.20
CA ALA A 30 -2.00 -28.85 0.23
C ALA A 30 -2.36 -29.67 -1.00
N GLU A 31 -2.33 -30.99 -0.89
CA GLU A 31 -2.68 -31.88 -2.00
C GLU A 31 -4.12 -31.58 -2.48
N SER A 32 -4.23 -30.93 -3.63
CA SER A 32 -5.49 -30.41 -4.16
C SER A 32 -5.51 -30.55 -5.67
N ARG A 33 -6.47 -31.35 -6.17
CA ARG A 33 -6.68 -31.58 -7.60
C ARG A 33 -7.43 -30.39 -8.23
N ASN A 34 -6.84 -29.79 -9.27
CA ASN A 34 -7.46 -28.90 -10.26
C ASN A 34 -8.10 -27.58 -9.77
N ASP A 35 -7.46 -26.80 -8.87
CA ASP A 35 -7.82 -25.37 -8.73
C ASP A 35 -7.02 -24.54 -9.76
N PRO A 36 -7.67 -23.86 -10.72
CA PRO A 36 -6.99 -23.04 -11.73
C PRO A 36 -6.09 -21.96 -11.12
N ARG A 37 -6.46 -21.39 -9.97
CA ARG A 37 -5.64 -20.35 -9.33
C ARG A 37 -4.35 -20.92 -8.75
N VAL A 38 -4.39 -22.17 -8.28
CA VAL A 38 -3.20 -22.87 -7.82
C VAL A 38 -2.29 -23.23 -9.01
N GLN A 39 -2.86 -23.58 -10.17
CA GLN A 39 -2.07 -23.81 -11.39
C GLN A 39 -1.33 -22.55 -11.82
N THR A 40 -2.02 -21.40 -11.88
CA THR A 40 -1.38 -20.10 -12.17
C THR A 40 -0.27 -19.78 -11.17
N LEU A 41 -0.48 -20.09 -9.88
CA LEU A 41 0.54 -19.89 -8.86
C LEU A 41 1.78 -20.77 -9.09
N VAL A 42 1.59 -22.03 -9.48
CA VAL A 42 2.68 -22.97 -9.79
C VAL A 42 3.46 -22.51 -11.03
N GLU A 43 2.77 -22.06 -12.08
CA GLU A 43 3.39 -21.49 -13.27
C GLU A 43 4.26 -20.29 -12.91
N LEU A 44 3.71 -19.34 -12.15
CA LEU A 44 4.44 -18.16 -11.68
C LEU A 44 5.63 -18.52 -10.79
N ALA A 45 5.50 -19.53 -9.93
CA ALA A 45 6.60 -20.02 -9.10
C ALA A 45 7.73 -20.59 -9.97
N ASN A 46 7.40 -21.36 -11.01
CA ASN A 46 8.36 -21.93 -11.96
C ASN A 46 9.09 -20.85 -12.76
N GLU A 47 8.36 -19.84 -13.26
CA GLU A 47 8.95 -18.67 -13.95
C GLU A 47 9.99 -17.96 -13.07
N ASN A 48 9.69 -17.84 -11.78
CA ASN A 48 10.56 -17.20 -10.79
C ASN A 48 11.57 -18.14 -10.13
N ARG A 49 11.63 -19.41 -10.55
CA ARG A 49 12.52 -20.47 -10.01
C ARG A 49 12.37 -20.68 -8.50
N VAL A 50 11.15 -20.56 -7.99
CA VAL A 50 10.79 -20.81 -6.60
C VAL A 50 10.37 -22.27 -6.44
N GLN A 51 10.88 -22.95 -5.42
CA GLN A 51 10.56 -24.35 -5.16
C GLN A 51 9.12 -24.50 -4.67
N VAL A 52 8.40 -25.47 -5.22
CA VAL A 52 7.03 -25.83 -4.81
C VAL A 52 7.04 -27.25 -4.23
N GLY A 53 6.72 -27.38 -2.95
CA GLY A 53 6.55 -28.63 -2.22
C GLY A 53 5.09 -28.95 -1.95
N GLN A 54 4.83 -30.20 -1.54
CA GLN A 54 3.52 -30.66 -1.07
C GLN A 54 3.59 -30.89 0.45
N ALA A 55 2.50 -30.61 1.15
CA ALA A 55 2.35 -30.90 2.57
C ALA A 55 0.90 -31.31 2.88
N GLU A 56 0.68 -32.07 3.95
CA GLU A 56 -0.67 -32.38 4.35
C GLU A 56 -1.38 -31.14 4.90
N ARG A 57 -2.67 -31.01 4.63
CA ARG A 57 -3.46 -29.86 5.10
C ARG A 57 -3.38 -29.69 6.63
N ARG A 58 -3.39 -30.80 7.35
CA ARG A 58 -3.27 -30.83 8.81
C ARG A 58 -1.91 -30.32 9.31
N GLU A 59 -0.83 -30.58 8.57
CA GLU A 59 0.49 -30.04 8.88
C GLU A 59 0.52 -28.53 8.66
N MET A 60 -0.07 -28.08 7.55
CA MET A 60 -0.16 -26.65 7.21
C MET A 60 -1.03 -25.87 8.21
N ASP A 61 -2.11 -26.46 8.72
CA ASP A 61 -2.95 -25.87 9.77
C ASP A 61 -2.14 -25.61 11.06
N ALA A 62 -1.10 -26.41 11.34
CA ALA A 62 -0.21 -26.20 12.49
C ALA A 62 0.85 -25.11 12.25
N TRP A 63 1.06 -24.69 11.00
CA TRP A 63 2.06 -23.69 10.64
C TRP A 63 1.55 -22.25 10.72
N VAL A 64 0.23 -22.04 10.65
CA VAL A 64 -0.39 -20.71 10.55
C VAL A 64 -1.71 -20.63 11.32
N GLU A 65 -2.01 -19.48 11.91
CA GLU A 65 -3.23 -19.29 12.74
C GLU A 65 -4.49 -18.93 11.90
N GLY A 66 -4.47 -19.10 10.59
CA GLY A 66 -5.52 -18.59 9.69
C GLY A 66 -5.87 -19.51 8.52
N VAL A 67 -6.88 -19.11 7.75
CA VAL A 67 -7.36 -19.90 6.60
C VAL A 67 -6.38 -19.78 5.43
N HIS A 68 -5.48 -20.74 5.31
CA HIS A 68 -4.44 -20.76 4.27
C HIS A 68 -4.91 -21.11 2.86
N GLN A 69 -6.14 -21.62 2.70
CA GLN A 69 -6.68 -22.04 1.40
C GLN A 69 -5.85 -23.09 0.65
N GLY A 70 -4.98 -23.83 1.36
CA GLY A 70 -4.11 -24.86 0.77
C GLY A 70 -2.81 -24.30 0.20
N VAL A 71 -2.45 -23.06 0.51
CA VAL A 71 -1.21 -22.42 0.06
C VAL A 71 -0.52 -21.74 1.23
N VAL A 72 0.74 -22.10 1.46
CA VAL A 72 1.65 -21.43 2.41
C VAL A 72 2.97 -21.16 1.70
N ALA A 73 3.62 -20.05 1.99
CA ALA A 73 4.95 -19.72 1.49
C ALA A 73 5.88 -19.35 2.65
N ASP A 74 7.08 -19.92 2.61
CA ASP A 74 8.20 -19.47 3.43
C ASP A 74 8.89 -18.31 2.75
N VAL A 75 8.97 -17.17 3.44
CA VAL A 75 9.43 -15.91 2.88
C VAL A 75 10.48 -15.27 3.77
N SER A 76 11.40 -14.51 3.18
CA SER A 76 12.23 -13.61 3.98
C SER A 76 11.36 -12.48 4.56
N PRO A 77 11.61 -12.04 5.81
CA PRO A 77 10.82 -11.02 6.48
C PRO A 77 10.60 -9.77 5.63
N SER A 78 9.40 -9.19 5.66
CA SER A 78 9.19 -7.86 5.06
C SER A 78 9.77 -6.81 6.00
N GLN A 79 10.65 -5.96 5.50
CA GLN A 79 11.19 -4.84 6.24
C GLN A 79 10.36 -3.58 6.02
N VAL A 80 10.26 -2.74 7.05
CA VAL A 80 9.85 -1.34 6.89
C VAL A 80 10.98 -0.60 6.19
N TRP A 81 10.66 0.15 5.14
CA TRP A 81 11.65 0.84 4.33
C TRP A 81 12.08 2.15 4.99
N GLY A 82 13.34 2.52 4.77
CA GLY A 82 13.87 3.82 5.16
C GLY A 82 13.79 4.84 4.03
N GLU A 83 14.10 6.11 4.35
CA GLU A 83 14.09 7.23 3.40
C GLU A 83 15.00 7.01 2.18
N ALA A 84 16.17 6.39 2.36
CA ALA A 84 17.07 6.09 1.23
C ALA A 84 16.48 5.11 0.23
N MET A 85 15.72 4.11 0.70
CA MET A 85 15.04 3.15 -0.19
C MET A 85 13.91 3.79 -0.96
N LEU A 86 13.22 4.79 -0.37
CA LEU A 86 12.22 5.59 -1.08
C LEU A 86 12.87 6.43 -2.18
N ASP A 87 14.03 7.04 -1.91
CA ASP A 87 14.76 7.79 -2.94
C ASP A 87 15.13 6.90 -4.12
N GLU A 88 15.71 5.73 -3.86
CA GLU A 88 16.07 4.76 -4.91
C GLU A 88 14.85 4.28 -5.71
N LEU A 89 13.71 4.11 -5.05
CA LEU A 89 12.46 3.72 -5.71
C LEU A 89 11.98 4.82 -6.66
N LEU A 90 12.00 6.08 -6.21
CA LEU A 90 11.61 7.22 -7.03
C LEU A 90 12.54 7.41 -8.22
N ASP A 91 13.85 7.24 -8.04
CA ASP A 91 14.84 7.40 -9.12
C ASP A 91 14.67 6.37 -10.25
N ARG A 92 14.06 5.21 -9.95
CA ARG A 92 13.76 4.14 -10.92
C ARG A 92 12.33 4.17 -11.45
N THR A 93 11.47 5.02 -10.89
CA THR A 93 10.07 5.08 -11.28
C THR A 93 9.91 6.03 -12.46
N GLU A 94 9.41 5.51 -13.57
CA GLU A 94 9.02 6.32 -14.72
C GLU A 94 7.58 6.83 -14.55
N GLY A 95 7.30 8.02 -15.10
CA GLY A 95 5.97 8.61 -15.10
C GLY A 95 5.64 9.43 -13.84
N ALA A 96 4.36 9.53 -13.53
CA ALA A 96 3.84 10.35 -12.44
C ALA A 96 3.59 9.48 -11.19
N PRO A 97 4.49 9.45 -10.18
CA PRO A 97 4.27 8.66 -8.98
C PRO A 97 3.05 9.16 -8.19
N LEU A 98 2.36 8.25 -7.51
CA LEU A 98 1.35 8.54 -6.51
C LEU A 98 1.84 7.98 -5.17
N LEU A 99 2.04 8.85 -4.19
CA LEU A 99 2.43 8.47 -2.83
C LEU A 99 1.28 8.75 -1.87
N LEU A 100 1.14 7.91 -0.85
CA LEU A 100 0.21 8.12 0.26
C LEU A 100 1.01 8.42 1.53
N VAL A 101 0.68 9.49 2.23
CA VAL A 101 1.19 9.79 3.57
C VAL A 101 0.07 9.62 4.58
N LEU A 102 0.32 8.89 5.66
CA LEU A 102 -0.58 8.79 6.79
C LEU A 102 0.04 9.51 8.00
N ASP A 103 -0.44 10.70 8.30
CA ASP A 103 0.06 11.50 9.43
C ASP A 103 -0.75 11.23 10.70
N GLY A 104 -0.21 10.38 11.57
CA GLY A 104 -0.81 10.10 12.87
C GLY A 104 -1.83 8.97 12.89
N VAL A 105 -1.86 8.11 11.87
CA VAL A 105 -2.70 6.90 11.87
C VAL A 105 -2.05 5.84 12.78
N THR A 106 -2.60 5.70 13.99
CA THR A 106 -2.06 4.80 15.03
C THR A 106 -2.78 3.47 15.14
N ASP A 107 -3.98 3.34 14.58
CA ASP A 107 -4.75 2.10 14.59
C ASP A 107 -4.25 1.11 13.50
N PRO A 108 -3.83 -0.11 13.88
CA PRO A 108 -3.45 -1.17 12.94
C PRO A 108 -4.53 -1.52 11.90
N HIS A 109 -5.82 -1.44 12.25
CA HIS A 109 -6.89 -1.75 11.30
C HIS A 109 -6.96 -0.69 10.19
N ASN A 110 -6.95 0.59 10.58
CA ASN A 110 -6.87 1.70 9.63
C ASN A 110 -5.62 1.63 8.75
N LEU A 111 -4.43 1.37 9.30
CA LEU A 111 -3.21 1.23 8.50
C LEU A 111 -3.32 0.09 7.49
N GLY A 112 -3.79 -1.10 7.91
CA GLY A 112 -3.95 -2.24 7.02
C GLY A 112 -4.95 -1.96 5.88
N ALA A 113 -6.07 -1.30 6.20
CA ALA A 113 -7.06 -0.92 5.21
C ALA A 113 -6.52 0.15 4.23
N CYS A 114 -5.76 1.14 4.71
CA CYS A 114 -5.10 2.13 3.86
C CYS A 114 -4.06 1.49 2.94
N LEU A 115 -3.23 0.55 3.43
CA LEU A 115 -2.29 -0.19 2.59
C LEU A 115 -2.99 -0.93 1.46
N ARG A 116 -4.12 -1.59 1.77
CA ARG A 116 -4.93 -2.29 0.78
C ARG A 116 -5.50 -1.34 -0.28
N SER A 117 -6.04 -0.19 0.14
CA SER A 117 -6.56 0.81 -0.79
C SER A 117 -5.44 1.45 -1.63
N ALA A 118 -4.28 1.69 -1.04
CA ALA A 118 -3.11 2.25 -1.72
C ALA A 118 -2.59 1.32 -2.83
N ASP A 119 -2.41 0.04 -2.51
CA ASP A 119 -2.04 -0.98 -3.49
C ASP A 119 -3.07 -1.09 -4.61
N ALA A 120 -4.36 -1.20 -4.28
CA ALA A 120 -5.44 -1.31 -5.26
C ALA A 120 -5.56 -0.09 -6.19
N ALA A 121 -5.25 1.11 -5.70
CA ALA A 121 -5.27 2.34 -6.48
C ALA A 121 -3.98 2.58 -7.28
N GLY A 122 -2.95 1.74 -7.11
CA GLY A 122 -1.65 1.88 -7.78
C GLY A 122 -0.74 2.94 -7.17
N ALA A 123 -0.85 3.19 -5.86
CA ALA A 123 0.12 4.02 -5.16
C ALA A 123 1.49 3.31 -5.13
N LEU A 124 2.56 4.09 -5.31
CA LEU A 124 3.93 3.59 -5.37
C LEU A 124 4.45 3.19 -3.99
N ALA A 125 4.11 3.95 -2.95
CA ALA A 125 4.49 3.67 -1.56
C ALA A 125 3.56 4.37 -0.57
N VAL A 126 3.53 3.85 0.65
CA VAL A 126 2.88 4.48 1.81
C VAL A 126 3.94 4.96 2.79
N ILE A 127 3.85 6.21 3.22
CA ILE A 127 4.81 6.88 4.09
C ILE A 127 4.15 7.16 5.43
N VAL A 128 4.84 6.81 6.52
CA VAL A 128 4.41 7.06 7.90
C VAL A 128 5.55 7.67 8.72
N PRO A 129 5.27 8.58 9.66
CA PRO A 129 6.29 8.98 10.63
C PRO A 129 6.60 7.81 11.58
N LYS A 130 7.87 7.63 11.97
CA LYS A 130 8.29 6.62 12.95
C LYS A 130 7.56 6.75 14.28
N ASP A 131 7.28 7.97 14.69
CA ASP A 131 6.59 8.27 15.93
C ASP A 131 5.10 8.53 15.72
N LYS A 132 4.28 7.96 16.61
CA LYS A 132 2.82 8.10 16.64
C LYS A 132 2.17 7.61 15.33
N SER A 133 2.63 6.47 14.84
CA SER A 133 2.00 5.73 13.74
C SER A 133 1.95 4.24 14.08
N ALA A 134 0.99 3.53 13.50
CA ALA A 134 1.04 2.08 13.45
C ALA A 134 2.23 1.62 12.60
N THR A 135 2.75 0.43 12.91
CA THR A 135 3.81 -0.24 12.14
C THR A 135 3.29 -1.57 11.58
N LEU A 136 4.08 -2.23 10.72
CA LEU A 136 3.76 -3.56 10.22
C LEU A 136 3.72 -4.58 11.36
N THR A 137 2.51 -4.90 11.81
CA THR A 137 2.21 -5.96 12.78
C THR A 137 1.43 -7.08 12.09
N PRO A 138 1.32 -8.28 12.69
CA PRO A 138 0.48 -9.35 12.15
C PRO A 138 -0.96 -8.93 11.87
N VAL A 139 -1.53 -8.04 12.71
CA VAL A 139 -2.88 -7.48 12.51
C VAL A 139 -2.94 -6.65 11.22
N VAL A 140 -1.99 -5.74 11.01
CA VAL A 140 -1.92 -4.92 9.79
C VAL A 140 -1.82 -5.81 8.54
N ARG A 141 -0.95 -6.82 8.57
CA ARG A 141 -0.76 -7.74 7.43
C ARG A 141 -2.05 -8.50 7.10
N LYS A 142 -2.76 -8.98 8.12
CA LYS A 142 -4.04 -9.67 7.96
C LYS A 142 -5.09 -8.76 7.32
N VAL A 143 -5.22 -7.52 7.80
CA VAL A 143 -6.20 -6.55 7.28
C VAL A 143 -5.85 -6.10 5.86
N ALA A 144 -4.56 -5.96 5.54
CA ALA A 144 -4.09 -5.53 4.24
C ALA A 144 -4.31 -6.58 3.12
N CYS A 145 -4.66 -7.82 3.45
CA CYS A 145 -4.97 -8.89 2.49
C CYS A 145 -3.87 -9.11 1.42
N GLY A 146 -2.59 -9.06 1.82
CA GLY A 146 -1.45 -9.24 0.92
C GLY A 146 -0.82 -7.93 0.43
N ALA A 147 -1.55 -6.80 0.46
CA ALA A 147 -1.00 -5.51 0.05
C ALA A 147 0.25 -5.11 0.85
N ALA A 148 0.29 -5.42 2.16
CA ALA A 148 1.43 -5.16 3.05
C ALA A 148 2.74 -5.87 2.62
N GLU A 149 2.66 -6.81 1.68
CA GLU A 149 3.81 -7.51 1.12
C GLU A 149 4.29 -6.92 -0.21
N VAL A 150 3.43 -6.14 -0.86
CA VAL A 150 3.64 -5.61 -2.20
C VAL A 150 4.03 -4.14 -2.12
N ILE A 151 3.18 -3.31 -1.49
CA ILE A 151 3.41 -1.87 -1.41
C ILE A 151 4.41 -1.54 -0.31
N PRO A 152 5.50 -0.81 -0.61
CA PRO A 152 6.46 -0.38 0.41
C PRO A 152 5.81 0.50 1.48
N LEU A 153 5.95 0.11 2.74
CA LEU A 153 5.71 0.99 3.88
C LEU A 153 7.03 1.64 4.28
N VAL A 154 7.13 2.96 4.12
CA VAL A 154 8.32 3.76 4.41
C VAL A 154 8.14 4.50 5.72
N ALA A 155 9.02 4.26 6.69
CA ALA A 155 9.01 4.98 7.96
C ALA A 155 10.05 6.11 7.97
N VAL A 156 9.58 7.33 8.18
CA VAL A 156 10.41 8.54 8.11
C VAL A 156 10.58 9.19 9.47
N THR A 157 11.73 9.82 9.70
CA THR A 157 12.04 10.39 11.02
C THR A 157 11.40 11.77 11.20
N ASN A 158 11.41 12.59 10.15
CA ASN A 158 10.81 13.92 10.16
C ASN A 158 9.95 14.09 8.91
N LEU A 159 8.64 13.96 9.07
CA LEU A 159 7.69 14.01 7.95
C LEU A 159 7.76 15.34 7.18
N ALA A 160 7.82 16.47 7.87
CA ALA A 160 7.88 17.79 7.22
C ALA A 160 9.12 17.91 6.31
N ARG A 161 10.30 17.54 6.82
CA ARG A 161 11.53 17.52 6.03
C ARG A 161 11.47 16.55 4.85
N THR A 162 10.84 15.38 5.03
CA THR A 162 10.63 14.45 3.91
C THR A 162 9.72 15.08 2.85
N LEU A 163 8.64 15.76 3.22
CA LEU A 163 7.74 16.44 2.29
C LEU A 163 8.48 17.52 1.49
N GLU A 164 9.25 18.40 2.15
CA GLU A 164 10.07 19.42 1.47
C GLU A 164 11.00 18.79 0.41
N LYS A 165 11.67 17.70 0.77
CA LYS A 165 12.57 16.99 -0.14
C LYS A 165 11.84 16.40 -1.34
N LEU A 166 10.64 15.85 -1.14
CA LEU A 166 9.85 15.29 -2.23
C LEU A 166 9.26 16.39 -3.13
N GLN A 167 8.90 17.54 -2.57
CA GLN A 167 8.50 18.73 -3.35
C GLN A 167 9.64 19.24 -4.23
N GLN A 168 10.87 19.27 -3.71
CA GLN A 168 12.07 19.61 -4.50
C GLN A 168 12.32 18.63 -5.64
N ARG A 169 11.82 17.39 -5.54
CA ARG A 169 11.82 16.39 -6.61
C ARG A 169 10.65 16.52 -7.59
N GLY A 170 9.80 17.54 -7.43
CA GLY A 170 8.69 17.85 -8.32
C GLY A 170 7.37 17.14 -8.00
N LEU A 171 7.21 16.60 -6.79
CA LEU A 171 5.94 16.02 -6.34
C LEU A 171 5.07 17.09 -5.68
N TRP A 172 3.79 17.13 -6.05
CA TRP A 172 2.80 18.02 -5.44
C TRP A 172 2.21 17.41 -4.17
N VAL A 173 2.19 18.15 -3.08
CA VAL A 173 1.65 17.73 -1.79
C VAL A 173 0.19 18.19 -1.66
N VAL A 174 -0.72 17.23 -1.63
CA VAL A 174 -2.16 17.45 -1.53
C VAL A 174 -2.65 16.89 -0.19
N GLY A 175 -2.97 17.76 0.75
CA GLY A 175 -3.44 17.39 2.09
C GLY A 175 -4.96 17.40 2.21
N THR A 176 -5.51 16.43 2.94
CA THR A 176 -6.95 16.37 3.22
C THR A 176 -7.32 17.11 4.51
N ALA A 177 -8.19 18.11 4.41
CA ALA A 177 -8.64 18.93 5.52
C ALA A 177 -10.12 19.28 5.37
N GLY A 178 -10.90 19.18 6.44
CA GLY A 178 -12.35 19.46 6.39
C GLY A 178 -12.66 20.92 6.10
N GLU A 179 -11.77 21.82 6.52
CA GLU A 179 -11.84 23.27 6.33
C GLU A 179 -11.34 23.75 4.96
N ALA A 180 -10.89 22.86 4.08
CA ALA A 180 -10.42 23.24 2.76
C ALA A 180 -11.57 23.69 1.85
N GLU A 181 -11.31 24.70 1.03
CA GLU A 181 -12.31 25.25 0.09
C GLU A 181 -12.40 24.46 -1.21
N VAL A 182 -11.31 23.81 -1.62
CA VAL A 182 -11.21 23.06 -2.89
C VAL A 182 -11.65 21.61 -2.66
N SER A 183 -12.55 21.10 -3.50
CA SER A 183 -12.91 19.68 -3.45
C SER A 183 -11.78 18.81 -4.02
N ILE A 184 -11.61 17.60 -3.46
CA ILE A 184 -10.76 16.57 -4.06
C ILE A 184 -11.12 16.28 -5.53
N TYR A 185 -12.39 16.48 -5.92
CA TYR A 185 -12.86 16.24 -7.28
C TYR A 185 -12.44 17.34 -8.28
N ASP A 186 -12.12 18.53 -7.77
CA ASP A 186 -11.73 19.70 -8.58
C ASP A 186 -10.20 19.87 -8.66
N GLN A 187 -9.45 19.20 -7.78
CA GLN A 187 -7.99 19.21 -7.78
C GLN A 187 -7.42 18.29 -8.87
N ASP A 188 -6.41 18.77 -9.62
CA ASP A 188 -5.65 17.93 -10.55
C ASP A 188 -4.69 17.01 -9.78
N LEU A 189 -4.94 15.70 -9.90
CA LEU A 189 -4.18 14.61 -9.29
C LEU A 189 -3.45 13.76 -10.35
N THR A 190 -3.31 14.26 -11.58
CA THR A 190 -2.73 13.51 -12.71
C THR A 190 -1.20 13.56 -12.78
N GLY A 191 -0.57 14.53 -12.10
CA GLY A 191 0.89 14.69 -12.03
C GLY A 191 1.54 13.85 -10.93
N PRO A 192 2.85 13.99 -10.67
CA PRO A 192 3.48 13.42 -9.48
C PRO A 192 2.82 13.98 -8.20
N THR A 193 2.25 13.12 -7.36
CA THR A 193 1.40 13.58 -6.23
C THR A 193 1.68 12.80 -4.95
N ILE A 194 1.66 13.51 -3.83
CA ILE A 194 1.62 12.98 -2.47
C ILE A 194 0.25 13.33 -1.89
N LEU A 195 -0.59 12.32 -1.66
CA LEU A 195 -1.84 12.49 -0.93
C LEU A 195 -1.61 12.30 0.57
N ILE A 196 -2.00 13.27 1.39
CA ILE A 196 -1.86 13.20 2.85
C ILE A 196 -3.22 12.99 3.50
N MET A 197 -3.28 11.96 4.35
CA MET A 197 -4.43 11.65 5.20
C MET A 197 -4.03 11.86 6.66
N GLY A 198 -4.80 12.67 7.37
CA GLY A 198 -4.61 12.92 8.79
C GLY A 198 -5.18 11.83 9.69
N ALA A 199 -4.80 11.87 10.97
CA ALA A 199 -5.38 11.02 12.00
C ALA A 199 -6.88 11.29 12.19
N GLU A 200 -7.60 10.29 12.69
CA GLU A 200 -8.99 10.49 13.11
C GLU A 200 -9.09 11.55 14.22
N GLY A 201 -10.10 12.41 14.12
CA GLY A 201 -10.35 13.51 15.06
C GLY A 201 -9.40 14.70 14.87
N LYS A 202 -8.12 14.53 15.18
CA LYS A 202 -7.14 15.66 15.14
C LYS A 202 -6.75 16.09 13.74
N GLY A 203 -7.00 15.27 12.72
CA GLY A 203 -6.58 15.54 11.36
C GLY A 203 -5.05 15.53 11.21
N MET A 204 -4.55 16.27 10.22
CA MET A 204 -3.11 16.42 9.97
C MET A 204 -2.46 17.32 11.02
N ARG A 205 -1.19 17.09 11.33
CA ARG A 205 -0.42 18.00 12.20
C ARG A 205 -0.20 19.33 11.49
N ARG A 206 -0.08 20.41 12.28
CA ARG A 206 0.15 21.76 11.77
C ARG A 206 1.32 21.85 10.79
N LEU A 207 2.48 21.30 11.15
CA LEU A 207 3.67 21.32 10.27
C LEU A 207 3.42 20.57 8.96
N THR A 208 2.75 19.41 9.00
CA THR A 208 2.38 18.67 7.78
C THR A 208 1.46 19.51 6.88
N ARG A 209 0.47 20.19 7.48
CA ARG A 209 -0.47 21.07 6.77
C ARG A 209 0.23 22.26 6.12
N GLU A 210 1.21 22.87 6.80
CA GLU A 210 1.98 24.02 6.29
C GLU A 210 2.85 23.65 5.07
N HIS A 211 3.16 22.37 4.87
CA HIS A 211 3.92 21.87 3.72
C HIS A 211 3.05 21.39 2.56
N CYS A 212 1.73 21.48 2.68
CA CYS A 212 0.83 21.14 1.58
C CYS A 212 0.83 22.26 0.54
N ASP A 213 1.02 21.90 -0.73
CA ASP A 213 0.82 22.82 -1.86
C ASP A 213 -0.69 23.11 -2.04
N TYR A 214 -1.52 22.10 -1.78
CA TYR A 214 -2.97 22.19 -1.86
C TYR A 214 -3.62 21.53 -0.65
N LEU A 215 -4.68 22.16 -0.14
CA LEU A 215 -5.59 21.54 0.81
C LEU A 215 -6.90 21.26 0.10
N VAL A 216 -7.39 20.03 0.26
CA VAL A 216 -8.64 19.57 -0.36
C VAL A 216 -9.58 19.00 0.67
N THR A 217 -10.87 19.19 0.45
CA THR A 217 -11.93 18.61 1.27
C THR A 217 -12.63 17.49 0.51
N LEU A 218 -13.14 16.51 1.26
CA LEU A 218 -14.08 15.53 0.73
C LEU A 218 -15.50 16.04 1.02
N PRO A 219 -16.30 16.39 -0.01
CA PRO A 219 -17.63 16.94 0.20
C PRO A 219 -18.53 16.00 1.01
N MET A 220 -19.08 16.50 2.11
CA MET A 220 -20.00 15.77 2.99
C MET A 220 -21.43 16.27 2.77
N ALA A 221 -22.34 15.38 2.40
CA ALA A 221 -23.76 15.71 2.17
C ALA A 221 -24.66 15.50 3.41
N GLY A 222 -24.11 14.92 4.48
CA GLY A 222 -24.86 14.52 5.68
C GLY A 222 -24.49 15.34 6.92
N SER A 223 -24.98 14.89 8.08
CA SER A 223 -24.75 15.55 9.38
C SER A 223 -23.36 15.28 9.99
N VAL A 224 -22.61 14.34 9.42
CA VAL A 224 -21.26 14.01 9.91
C VAL A 224 -20.22 14.88 9.21
N SER A 225 -19.24 15.35 9.97
CA SER A 225 -18.19 16.26 9.50
C SER A 225 -17.01 15.55 8.84
N SER A 226 -16.92 14.21 8.94
CA SER A 226 -15.80 13.45 8.38
C SER A 226 -16.13 11.96 8.23
N LEU A 227 -15.29 11.26 7.48
CA LEU A 227 -15.28 9.80 7.36
C LEU A 227 -14.14 9.19 8.20
N ASN A 228 -14.24 7.89 8.45
CA ASN A 228 -13.09 7.09 8.90
C ASN A 228 -11.92 7.26 7.92
N VAL A 229 -10.69 7.31 8.45
CA VAL A 229 -9.49 7.64 7.66
C VAL A 229 -9.27 6.65 6.52
N SER A 230 -9.54 5.35 6.71
CA SER A 230 -9.36 4.34 5.66
C SER A 230 -10.37 4.49 4.52
N VAL A 231 -11.60 4.89 4.83
CA VAL A 231 -12.64 5.17 3.83
C VAL A 231 -12.29 6.43 3.05
N ALA A 232 -11.94 7.53 3.73
CA ALA A 232 -11.52 8.76 3.08
C ALA A 232 -10.29 8.53 2.18
N THR A 233 -9.31 7.76 2.66
CA THR A 233 -8.12 7.35 1.89
C THR A 233 -8.52 6.63 0.61
N GLY A 234 -9.44 5.66 0.70
CA GLY A 234 -9.98 4.97 -0.47
C GLY A 234 -10.62 5.93 -1.48
N VAL A 235 -11.48 6.84 -1.03
CA VAL A 235 -12.14 7.80 -1.94
C VAL A 235 -11.12 8.69 -2.66
N CYS A 236 -10.17 9.27 -1.92
CA CYS A 236 -9.15 10.15 -2.49
C CYS A 236 -8.22 9.42 -3.48
N LEU A 237 -7.78 8.21 -3.14
CA LEU A 237 -6.90 7.42 -4.00
C LEU A 237 -7.58 6.99 -5.30
N PHE A 238 -8.84 6.54 -5.23
CA PHE A 238 -9.58 6.12 -6.41
C PHE A 238 -10.00 7.30 -7.30
N GLU A 239 -10.15 8.51 -6.74
CA GLU A 239 -10.27 9.72 -7.55
C GLU A 239 -8.97 10.02 -8.31
N ALA A 240 -7.81 9.94 -7.65
CA ALA A 240 -6.52 10.08 -8.34
C ALA A 240 -6.35 9.03 -9.45
N GLN A 241 -6.70 7.78 -9.17
CA GLN A 241 -6.69 6.69 -10.14
C GLN A 241 -7.61 6.98 -11.34
N ARG A 242 -8.84 7.46 -11.09
CA ARG A 242 -9.81 7.83 -12.13
C ARG A 242 -9.24 8.90 -13.06
N GLN A 243 -8.69 9.98 -12.51
CA GLN A 243 -8.12 11.07 -13.30
C GLN A 243 -6.90 10.59 -14.13
N ARG A 244 -5.99 9.84 -13.52
CA ARG A 244 -4.80 9.28 -14.19
C ARG A 244 -5.16 8.32 -15.32
N GLY A 245 -6.15 7.44 -15.08
CA GLY A 245 -6.65 6.51 -16.09
C GLY A 245 -7.34 7.21 -17.26
N ALA A 246 -8.09 8.28 -17.01
CA ALA A 246 -8.71 9.09 -18.06
C ALA A 246 -7.65 9.79 -18.95
N LYS A 247 -6.60 10.34 -18.34
CA LYS A 247 -5.49 11.00 -19.05
C LYS A 247 -4.71 10.00 -19.93
N ALA A 248 -4.41 8.81 -19.41
CA ALA A 248 -3.75 7.75 -20.18
C ALA A 248 -4.57 7.34 -21.42
N LYS A 249 -5.89 7.16 -21.26
CA LYS A 249 -6.81 6.86 -22.38
C LYS A 249 -6.86 7.99 -23.42
N ALA A 250 -6.84 9.25 -22.97
CA ALA A 250 -6.85 10.40 -23.88
C ALA A 250 -5.55 10.53 -24.68
N ALA A 251 -4.41 10.20 -24.08
CA ALA A 251 -3.11 10.17 -24.77
C ALA A 251 -3.06 9.05 -25.83
N ALA A 252 -3.52 7.84 -25.49
CA ALA A 252 -3.55 6.70 -26.41
C ALA A 252 -4.48 6.87 -27.62
N LYS A 253 -5.49 7.75 -27.56
CA LYS A 253 -6.36 8.08 -28.70
C LYS A 253 -5.75 9.10 -29.66
N LYS A 254 -4.68 9.79 -29.25
CA LYS A 254 -4.01 10.83 -30.05
C LYS A 254 -2.74 10.34 -30.74
N SER A 255 -2.24 9.16 -30.36
CA SER A 255 -1.14 8.42 -30.99
C SER A 255 -1.67 7.45 -32.04
#